data_AF-A0A7Y0XUU2-F1
#
_entry.id   AF-A0A7Y0XUU2-F1
#
_cell.length_a   1.000
_cell.length_b   1.000
_cell.length_c   1.000
_cell.angle_alpha   90.00
_cell.angle_beta   90.00
_cell.angle_gamma   90.00
#
_symmetry.space_group_name_H-M   'P 1'
#
loop_
_entity.id
_entity.type
_entity.pdbx_description
1 polymer ?
#
loop_
_entity_poly.entity_id
_entity_poly.type
_entity_poly.pdbx_seq_one_letter_code
_entity_poly.pdbx_strand_id
1 'polypeptide(L)'
;MQTKNIFLIDDEIPKIKEFIENKIYNSAIKANDLYHLALNENWKSLNHLQQLIKDIITSDAFKVGMINLSGYSEPELALQDIDEGIRPDVLIYDWQYGIETNHTNSQNWLLEILEKTNTFVFIYSQIEQMLPTFLNNQMFSKHFNRFQLFLKGGKSQHSFSSEEFIFQYIISCATNTGRIKIDGIEILFTSNNYLTKASDILYLQRILGNQYLLDQLNKIDFSIDTASVEKILNDSNGFLFMNKDKGYLISPENRLITDRSLDSLVKISYLDVVKKYSLTTLETVLERGLFYI
;
A
#
# COMPACT_ATOMS: atom_id res chain seq x y z
N MET A 1 -22.69 8.58 -2.61
CA MET A 1 -21.37 7.95 -2.71
C MET A 1 -20.36 9.05 -2.98
N GLN A 2 -19.24 9.08 -2.27
CA GLN A 2 -18.19 10.07 -2.50
C GLN A 2 -17.20 9.49 -3.51
N THR A 3 -16.98 10.20 -4.61
CA THR A 3 -15.95 9.84 -5.61
C THR A 3 -14.58 9.85 -4.96
N LYS A 4 -13.77 8.82 -5.26
CA LYS A 4 -12.39 8.69 -4.79
C LYS A 4 -11.42 9.27 -5.80
N ASN A 5 -10.58 10.20 -5.35
CA ASN A 5 -9.56 10.81 -6.18
C ASN A 5 -8.26 10.00 -6.09
N ILE A 6 -7.81 9.50 -7.23
CA ILE A 6 -6.61 8.69 -7.37
C ILE A 6 -5.61 9.52 -8.16
N PHE A 7 -4.47 9.84 -7.55
CA PHE A 7 -3.39 10.55 -8.21
C PHE A 7 -2.28 9.55 -8.56
N LEU A 8 -1.86 9.56 -9.82
CA LEU A 8 -0.65 8.91 -10.28
C LEU A 8 0.39 9.99 -10.55
N ILE A 9 1.50 9.99 -9.82
CA ILE A 9 2.62 10.88 -10.11
C ILE A 9 3.79 9.97 -10.52
N ASP A 10 4.20 10.06 -11.78
CA ASP A 10 5.39 9.36 -12.31
C ASP A 10 6.04 10.21 -13.44
N ASP A 11 7.37 10.43 -13.40
CA ASP A 11 8.08 11.24 -14.42
C ASP A 11 8.38 10.46 -15.72
N GLU A 12 8.19 9.14 -15.71
CA GLU A 12 8.36 8.25 -16.86
C GLU A 12 7.07 8.09 -17.69
N ILE A 13 5.99 8.84 -17.38
CA ILE A 13 4.77 8.87 -18.22
C ILE A 13 5.16 9.25 -19.67
N PRO A 14 4.81 8.44 -20.69
CA PRO A 14 5.21 8.69 -22.07
C PRO A 14 4.78 10.08 -22.57
N LYS A 15 5.74 10.80 -23.15
CA LYS A 15 5.54 12.13 -23.74
C LYS A 15 5.39 12.02 -25.26
N ILE A 16 4.16 12.09 -25.77
CA ILE A 16 3.86 12.02 -27.21
C ILE A 16 3.68 13.41 -27.81
N LYS A 17 4.02 13.56 -29.09
CA LYS A 17 3.99 14.85 -29.79
C LYS A 17 2.61 15.52 -29.72
N GLU A 18 1.54 14.76 -29.94
CA GLU A 18 0.17 15.26 -29.87
C GLU A 18 -0.15 15.92 -28.53
N PHE A 19 0.23 15.29 -27.43
CA PHE A 19 -0.05 15.79 -26.09
C PHE A 19 0.83 16.98 -25.72
N ILE A 20 2.06 17.02 -26.21
CA ILE A 20 2.96 18.19 -26.07
C ILE A 20 2.36 19.40 -26.79
N GLU A 21 1.91 19.24 -28.04
CA GLU A 21 1.31 20.31 -28.83
C GLU A 21 0.02 20.83 -28.19
N ASN A 22 -0.76 19.94 -27.57
CA ASN A 22 -1.99 20.27 -26.83
C ASN A 22 -1.73 20.69 -25.37
N LYS A 23 -0.47 20.79 -24.92
CA LYS A 23 -0.06 21.17 -23.55
C LYS A 23 -0.69 20.32 -22.43
N ILE A 24 -0.96 19.04 -22.71
CA ILE A 24 -1.61 18.13 -21.75
C ILE A 24 -0.78 17.95 -20.46
N TYR A 25 0.55 17.94 -20.59
CA TYR A 25 1.48 17.73 -19.46
C TYR A 25 1.69 18.95 -18.55
N ASN A 26 1.07 20.10 -18.86
CA ASN A 26 1.21 21.31 -18.03
C ASN A 26 0.20 21.37 -16.88
N SER A 27 -0.59 20.30 -16.70
CA SER A 27 -1.65 20.17 -15.69
C SER A 27 -1.91 18.69 -15.44
N ALA A 28 -2.91 18.38 -14.60
CA ALA A 28 -3.41 17.02 -14.45
C ALA A 28 -3.78 16.38 -15.80
N ILE A 29 -3.11 15.27 -16.12
CA ILE A 29 -3.43 14.41 -17.26
C ILE A 29 -4.71 13.65 -16.90
N LYS A 30 -5.78 13.85 -17.67
CA LYS A 30 -7.08 13.26 -17.39
C LYS A 30 -7.05 11.75 -17.63
N ALA A 31 -7.95 11.02 -16.97
CA ALA A 31 -8.08 9.57 -17.14
C ALA A 31 -8.15 9.12 -18.62
N ASN A 32 -8.93 9.79 -19.48
CA ASN A 32 -9.04 9.42 -20.89
C ASN A 32 -7.69 9.56 -21.64
N ASP A 33 -6.91 10.59 -21.29
CA ASP A 33 -5.60 10.85 -21.89
C ASP A 33 -4.58 9.82 -21.38
N LEU A 34 -4.62 9.48 -20.08
CA LEU A 34 -3.87 8.36 -19.52
C LEU A 34 -4.22 7.03 -20.19
N TYR A 35 -5.50 6.77 -20.45
CA TYR A 35 -5.95 5.56 -21.13
C TYR A 35 -5.44 5.51 -22.56
N HIS A 36 -5.48 6.63 -23.26
CA HIS A 36 -4.94 6.76 -24.61
C HIS A 36 -3.44 6.42 -24.63
N LEU A 37 -2.64 7.00 -23.72
CA LEU A 37 -1.23 6.66 -23.57
C LEU A 37 -1.05 5.18 -23.21
N ALA A 38 -1.90 4.64 -22.34
CA ALA A 38 -1.81 3.24 -21.95
C ALA A 38 -2.17 2.27 -23.08
N LEU A 39 -3.01 2.65 -24.04
CA LEU A 39 -3.36 1.79 -25.17
C LEU A 39 -2.33 1.84 -26.31
N ASN A 40 -1.75 3.02 -26.57
CA ASN A 40 -1.02 3.28 -27.81
C ASN A 40 0.50 3.35 -27.64
N GLU A 41 1.00 3.61 -26.43
CA GLU A 41 2.43 3.78 -26.19
C GLU A 41 3.05 2.58 -25.47
N ASN A 42 4.36 2.40 -25.67
CA ASN A 42 5.15 1.42 -24.94
C ASN A 42 5.78 2.07 -23.71
N TRP A 43 5.30 1.70 -22.53
CA TRP A 43 5.77 2.20 -21.24
C TRP A 43 7.05 1.51 -20.75
N LYS A 44 7.71 0.71 -21.61
CA LYS A 44 8.99 0.04 -21.37
C LYS A 44 8.98 -0.82 -20.09
N SER A 45 9.65 -0.36 -19.04
CA SER A 45 9.73 -1.02 -17.73
C SER A 45 8.45 -0.88 -16.91
N LEU A 46 7.55 0.04 -17.29
CA LEU A 46 6.31 0.35 -16.58
C LEU A 46 5.07 -0.33 -17.19
N ASN A 47 5.23 -1.46 -17.88
CA ASN A 47 4.12 -2.19 -18.49
C ASN A 47 3.04 -2.62 -17.47
N HIS A 48 3.43 -2.87 -16.21
CA HIS A 48 2.45 -3.18 -15.16
C HIS A 48 1.65 -1.95 -14.73
N LEU A 49 2.30 -0.79 -14.59
CA LEU A 49 1.61 0.48 -14.33
C LEU A 49 0.68 0.86 -15.49
N GLN A 50 1.11 0.61 -16.73
CA GLN A 50 0.29 0.74 -17.92
C GLN A 50 -0.96 -0.15 -17.84
N GLN A 51 -0.83 -1.39 -17.34
CA GLN A 51 -1.97 -2.28 -17.13
C GLN A 51 -2.88 -1.80 -16.00
N LEU A 52 -2.32 -1.29 -14.89
CA LEU A 52 -3.08 -0.69 -13.79
C LEU A 52 -4.01 0.43 -14.27
N ILE A 53 -3.51 1.34 -15.09
CA ILE A 53 -4.31 2.43 -15.67
C ILE A 53 -5.49 1.86 -16.46
N LYS A 54 -5.26 0.83 -17.29
CA LYS A 54 -6.32 0.17 -18.06
C LYS A 54 -7.35 -0.47 -17.14
N ASP A 55 -6.92 -1.17 -16.11
CA ASP A 55 -7.79 -1.88 -15.18
C ASP A 55 -8.66 -0.91 -14.38
N ILE A 56 -8.09 0.20 -13.88
CA ILE A 56 -8.84 1.26 -13.20
C ILE A 56 -9.93 1.83 -14.12
N ILE A 57 -9.56 2.25 -15.33
CA ILE A 57 -10.46 2.97 -16.24
C ILE A 57 -11.56 2.06 -16.81
N THR A 58 -11.25 0.78 -17.02
CA THR A 58 -12.23 -0.21 -17.52
C THR A 58 -13.10 -0.81 -16.41
N SER A 59 -12.80 -0.53 -15.14
CA SER A 59 -13.60 -0.99 -14.00
C SER A 59 -15.00 -0.36 -13.98
N ASP A 60 -15.97 -1.10 -13.42
CA ASP A 60 -17.33 -0.58 -13.27
C ASP A 60 -17.39 0.60 -12.30
N ALA A 61 -16.54 0.59 -11.26
CA ALA A 61 -16.42 1.68 -10.29
C ALA A 61 -16.02 3.00 -10.97
N PHE A 62 -15.11 2.97 -11.95
CA PHE A 62 -14.77 4.14 -12.74
C PHE A 62 -15.93 4.57 -13.65
N LYS A 63 -16.54 3.63 -14.39
CA LYS A 63 -17.65 3.91 -15.32
C LYS A 63 -18.85 4.57 -14.64
N VAL A 64 -19.13 4.24 -13.37
CA VAL A 64 -20.22 4.83 -12.59
C VAL A 64 -19.81 6.07 -11.78
N GLY A 65 -18.59 6.58 -11.97
CA GLY A 65 -18.11 7.83 -11.35
C GLY A 65 -17.68 7.71 -9.88
N MET A 66 -17.42 6.50 -9.38
CA MET A 66 -16.89 6.31 -8.03
C MET A 66 -15.39 6.57 -7.93
N ILE A 67 -14.67 6.55 -9.06
CA ILE A 67 -13.23 6.79 -9.14
C ILE A 67 -12.98 7.93 -10.12
N ASN A 68 -12.12 8.87 -9.71
CA ASN A 68 -11.51 9.87 -10.58
C ASN A 68 -10.00 9.62 -10.60
N LEU A 69 -9.41 9.44 -11.79
CA LEU A 69 -7.98 9.18 -11.96
C LEU A 69 -7.32 10.37 -12.68
N SER A 70 -6.31 10.95 -12.05
CA SER A 70 -5.48 12.02 -12.61
C SER A 70 -4.00 11.62 -12.59
N GLY A 71 -3.29 11.92 -13.67
CA GLY A 71 -1.86 11.70 -13.81
C GLY A 71 -1.08 12.99 -13.74
N TYR A 72 0.13 12.95 -13.20
CA TYR A 72 1.03 14.09 -13.09
C TYR A 72 2.43 13.64 -13.45
N SER A 73 3.08 14.36 -14.36
CA SER A 73 4.49 14.09 -14.68
C SER A 73 5.46 14.72 -13.68
N GLU A 74 4.97 15.63 -12.83
CA GLU A 74 5.76 16.39 -11.87
C GLU A 74 4.95 16.55 -10.55
N PRO A 75 5.56 16.34 -9.37
CA PRO A 75 4.88 16.49 -8.08
C PRO A 75 4.30 17.89 -7.84
N GLU A 76 4.93 18.93 -8.36
CA GLU A 76 4.49 20.32 -8.22
C GLU A 76 3.09 20.55 -8.80
N LEU A 77 2.77 19.91 -9.92
CA LEU A 77 1.44 20.00 -10.53
C LEU A 77 0.37 19.37 -9.64
N ALA A 78 0.71 18.24 -8.98
CA ALA A 78 -0.20 17.61 -8.04
C ALA A 78 -0.40 18.47 -6.78
N LEU A 79 0.67 19.12 -6.30
CA LEU A 79 0.60 20.04 -5.16
C LEU A 79 -0.26 21.27 -5.45
N GLN A 80 -0.20 21.81 -6.68
CA GLN A 80 -1.09 22.88 -7.12
C GLN A 80 -2.56 22.48 -7.00
N ASP A 81 -2.94 21.31 -7.55
CA ASP A 81 -4.30 20.78 -7.45
C ASP A 81 -4.73 20.56 -5.98
N ILE A 82 -3.83 20.07 -5.14
CA ILE A 82 -4.08 19.89 -3.69
C ILE A 82 -4.36 21.23 -3.00
N ASP A 83 -3.59 22.27 -3.33
CA ASP A 83 -3.75 23.62 -2.79
C ASP A 83 -5.03 24.29 -3.30
N GLU A 84 -5.47 23.95 -4.52
CA GLU A 84 -6.77 24.35 -5.07
C GLU A 84 -7.95 23.53 -4.49
N GLY A 85 -7.67 22.53 -3.66
CA GLY A 85 -8.65 21.77 -2.90
C GLY A 85 -8.98 20.38 -3.46
N ILE A 86 -8.36 19.96 -4.57
CA ILE A 86 -8.50 18.63 -5.13
C ILE A 86 -7.54 17.68 -4.40
N ARG A 87 -8.06 16.96 -3.40
CA ARG A 87 -7.24 16.09 -2.55
C ARG A 87 -7.33 14.63 -2.99
N PRO A 88 -6.18 13.91 -3.08
CA PRO A 88 -6.18 12.48 -3.32
C PRO A 88 -6.63 11.71 -2.08
N ASP A 89 -7.42 10.65 -2.32
CA ASP A 89 -7.65 9.57 -1.37
C ASP A 89 -6.51 8.53 -1.46
N VAL A 90 -6.01 8.30 -2.68
CA VAL A 90 -4.91 7.39 -2.98
C VAL A 90 -3.90 8.08 -3.88
N LEU A 91 -2.63 7.90 -3.55
CA LEU A 91 -1.50 8.40 -4.31
C LEU A 91 -0.63 7.22 -4.75
N ILE A 92 -0.37 7.10 -6.04
CA ILE A 92 0.66 6.21 -6.59
C ILE A 92 1.84 7.12 -6.93
N TYR A 93 2.93 6.98 -6.18
CA TYR A 93 4.05 7.91 -6.20
C TYR A 93 5.33 7.21 -6.62
N ASP A 94 5.90 7.63 -7.75
CA ASP A 94 7.25 7.24 -8.11
C ASP A 94 8.28 7.81 -7.12
N TRP A 95 9.19 6.99 -6.61
CA TRP A 95 10.27 7.51 -5.77
C TRP A 95 11.39 8.18 -6.57
N GLN A 96 11.67 7.74 -7.79
CA GLN A 96 12.86 8.10 -8.57
C GLN A 96 12.71 9.41 -9.36
N TYR A 97 12.23 10.49 -8.73
CA TYR A 97 12.18 11.78 -9.40
C TYR A 97 13.57 12.40 -9.61
N GLY A 98 13.91 12.62 -10.87
CA GLY A 98 15.15 13.29 -11.27
C GLY A 98 16.41 12.44 -11.11
N ILE A 99 17.58 13.08 -11.31
CA ILE A 99 18.90 12.40 -11.38
C ILE A 99 19.60 12.43 -10.00
N GLU A 100 18.92 12.85 -8.93
CA GLU A 100 19.55 13.02 -7.63
C GLU A 100 19.83 11.69 -6.92
N THR A 101 21.11 11.44 -6.63
CA THR A 101 21.59 10.22 -5.96
C THR A 101 21.03 10.03 -4.54
N ASN A 102 20.66 11.12 -3.87
CA ASN A 102 20.17 11.10 -2.48
C ASN A 102 18.64 11.22 -2.37
N HIS A 103 17.94 11.41 -3.50
CA HIS A 103 16.48 11.51 -3.55
C HIS A 103 15.87 12.54 -2.58
N THR A 104 16.56 13.65 -2.33
CA THR A 104 16.12 14.66 -1.35
C THR A 104 14.84 15.35 -1.82
N ASN A 105 14.75 15.70 -3.11
CA ASN A 105 13.56 16.35 -3.63
C ASN A 105 12.34 15.44 -3.58
N SER A 106 12.51 14.16 -3.94
CA SER A 106 11.44 13.16 -3.84
C SER A 106 10.91 13.01 -2.41
N GLN A 107 11.80 13.04 -1.41
CA GLN A 107 11.40 13.05 0.00
C GLN A 107 10.61 14.32 0.37
N ASN A 108 11.09 15.48 -0.05
CA ASN A 108 10.45 16.77 0.28
C ASN A 108 9.06 16.88 -0.33
N TRP A 109 8.90 16.54 -1.62
CA TRP A 109 7.60 16.57 -2.28
C TRP A 109 6.61 15.59 -1.65
N LEU A 110 7.03 14.35 -1.38
CA LEU A 110 6.16 13.37 -0.73
C LEU A 110 5.75 13.85 0.67
N LEU A 111 6.68 14.39 1.45
CA LEU A 111 6.39 14.90 2.78
C LEU A 111 5.37 16.04 2.72
N GLU A 112 5.54 16.97 1.78
CA GLU A 112 4.60 18.08 1.58
C GLU A 112 3.19 17.58 1.23
N ILE A 113 3.08 16.59 0.34
CA ILE A 113 1.78 15.97 0.01
C ILE A 113 1.16 15.31 1.24
N LEU A 114 1.96 14.58 2.04
CA LEU A 114 1.49 13.90 3.26
C LEU A 114 1.02 14.88 4.33
N GLU A 115 1.64 16.05 4.44
CA GLU A 115 1.28 17.10 5.39
C GLU A 115 0.00 17.85 5.00
N LYS A 116 -0.26 18.01 3.70
CA LYS A 116 -1.45 18.69 3.18
C LYS A 116 -2.69 17.79 3.05
N THR A 117 -2.51 16.47 3.05
CA THR A 117 -3.57 15.50 2.75
C THR A 117 -3.67 14.38 3.79
N ASN A 118 -4.75 13.61 3.74
CA ASN A 118 -4.89 12.34 4.46
C ASN A 118 -4.76 11.13 3.52
N THR A 119 -4.15 11.31 2.34
CA THR A 119 -4.01 10.26 1.31
C THR A 119 -3.25 9.05 1.84
N PHE A 120 -3.63 7.87 1.37
CA PHE A 120 -2.77 6.69 1.42
C PHE A 120 -1.82 6.71 0.21
N VAL A 121 -0.57 6.26 0.38
CA VAL A 121 0.49 6.37 -0.62
C VAL A 121 1.06 5.00 -0.95
N PHE A 122 1.06 4.64 -2.23
CA PHE A 122 1.85 3.56 -2.78
C PHE A 122 3.13 4.14 -3.36
N ILE A 123 4.25 3.91 -2.68
CA ILE A 123 5.57 4.34 -3.12
C ILE A 123 6.14 3.26 -4.03
N TYR A 124 6.30 3.62 -5.31
CA TYR A 124 6.71 2.73 -6.38
C TYR A 124 8.20 3.02 -6.68
N SER A 125 9.09 2.04 -6.49
CA SER A 125 10.54 2.28 -6.53
C SER A 125 11.37 1.10 -7.02
N GLN A 126 12.41 1.33 -7.83
CA GLN A 126 13.42 0.33 -8.18
C GLN A 126 14.42 0.01 -7.04
N ILE A 127 14.51 0.87 -6.02
CA ILE A 127 15.42 0.73 -4.87
C ILE A 127 14.67 0.46 -3.56
N GLU A 128 13.57 -0.30 -3.64
CA GLU A 128 12.65 -0.59 -2.52
C GLU A 128 13.38 -0.92 -1.21
N GLN A 129 14.42 -1.76 -1.26
CA GLN A 129 15.19 -2.20 -0.09
C GLN A 129 15.91 -1.07 0.66
N MET A 130 16.22 0.05 -0.01
CA MET A 130 16.90 1.20 0.59
C MET A 130 15.92 2.25 1.13
N LEU A 131 14.65 2.23 0.69
CA LEU A 131 13.62 3.18 1.09
C LEU A 131 13.41 3.29 2.62
N PRO A 132 13.45 2.20 3.40
CA PRO A 132 13.33 2.31 4.85
C PRO A 132 14.36 3.24 5.49
N THR A 133 15.55 3.42 4.90
CA THR A 133 16.56 4.34 5.46
C THR A 133 16.16 5.81 5.32
N PHE A 134 15.39 6.15 4.28
CA PHE A 134 14.85 7.49 4.05
C PHE A 134 13.56 7.72 4.82
N LEU A 135 12.67 6.71 4.85
CA LEU A 135 11.32 6.81 5.41
C LEU A 135 11.25 6.56 6.92
N ASN A 136 12.26 5.94 7.54
CA ASN A 136 12.33 5.78 9.00
C ASN A 136 12.85 7.04 9.72
N ASN A 137 12.90 8.19 9.03
CA ASN A 137 13.22 9.48 9.65
C ASN A 137 12.03 10.02 10.46
N GLN A 138 12.32 10.79 11.50
CA GLN A 138 11.34 11.42 12.40
C GLN A 138 10.27 12.22 11.63
N MET A 139 10.62 12.83 10.50
CA MET A 139 9.70 13.60 9.65
C MET A 139 8.52 12.76 9.12
N PHE A 140 8.76 11.49 8.79
CA PHE A 140 7.75 10.57 8.25
C PHE A 140 7.05 9.71 9.32
N SER A 141 7.58 9.69 10.56
CA SER A 141 7.06 8.84 11.65
C SER A 141 5.56 9.01 11.92
N LYS A 142 5.04 10.24 11.80
CA LYS A 142 3.62 10.58 11.95
C LYS A 142 2.72 10.08 10.80
N HIS A 143 3.32 9.65 9.69
CA HIS A 143 2.63 9.22 8.47
C HIS A 143 2.89 7.73 8.13
N PHE A 144 3.58 6.98 8.99
CA PHE A 144 4.01 5.60 8.70
C PHE A 144 2.87 4.63 8.34
N ASN A 145 1.71 4.83 8.94
CA ASN A 145 0.50 4.06 8.66
C ASN A 145 -0.17 4.40 7.32
N ARG A 146 0.38 5.34 6.54
CA ARG A 146 -0.20 5.84 5.29
C ARG A 146 0.60 5.47 4.05
N PHE A 147 1.69 4.71 4.14
CA PHE A 147 2.43 4.30 2.96
C PHE A 147 2.69 2.81 2.85
N GLN A 148 2.82 2.35 1.60
CA GLN A 148 3.26 1.01 1.27
C GLN A 148 4.31 1.09 0.16
N LEU A 149 5.34 0.25 0.29
CA LEU A 149 6.46 0.19 -0.63
C LEU A 149 6.24 -0.93 -1.64
N PHE A 150 6.55 -0.65 -2.90
CA PHE A 150 6.48 -1.62 -3.98
C PHE A 150 7.68 -1.49 -4.92
N LEU A 151 8.24 -2.63 -5.34
CA LEU A 151 9.30 -2.69 -6.34
C LEU A 151 8.75 -2.37 -7.75
N LYS A 152 9.37 -1.43 -8.46
CA LYS A 152 9.08 -1.20 -9.89
C LYS A 152 9.49 -2.40 -10.74
N GLY A 153 8.57 -2.91 -11.57
CA GLY A 153 8.90 -3.91 -12.61
C GLY A 153 9.49 -5.23 -12.10
N GLY A 154 9.39 -5.50 -10.81
CA GLY A 154 9.90 -6.73 -10.22
C GLY A 154 9.13 -7.93 -10.74
N LYS A 155 9.83 -8.88 -11.37
CA LYS A 155 9.40 -10.28 -11.35
C LYS A 155 9.61 -10.77 -9.92
N SER A 156 8.63 -10.51 -9.09
CA SER A 156 8.48 -11.29 -7.88
C SER A 156 8.41 -12.77 -8.34
N GLN A 157 9.02 -13.71 -7.62
CA GLN A 157 8.86 -15.16 -7.90
C GLN A 157 7.44 -15.62 -7.56
N HIS A 158 6.46 -14.73 -7.68
CA HIS A 158 5.17 -14.75 -7.03
C HIS A 158 4.12 -14.56 -8.11
N SER A 159 2.91 -14.95 -7.79
CA SER A 159 1.82 -14.96 -8.74
C SER A 159 1.18 -13.56 -8.92
N PHE A 160 1.39 -12.64 -7.96
CA PHE A 160 0.83 -11.28 -7.94
C PHE A 160 1.81 -10.18 -8.33
N SER A 161 1.31 -9.14 -9.01
CA SER A 161 2.03 -7.88 -9.23
C SER A 161 1.64 -6.80 -8.20
N SER A 162 2.56 -5.88 -7.89
CA SER A 162 2.32 -4.72 -7.01
C SER A 162 1.09 -3.91 -7.43
N GLU A 163 0.83 -3.86 -8.72
CA GLU A 163 -0.24 -3.10 -9.36
C GLU A 163 -1.60 -3.76 -9.19
N GLU A 164 -1.69 -5.08 -9.22
CA GLU A 164 -2.93 -5.79 -8.89
C GLU A 164 -3.36 -5.45 -7.46
N PHE A 165 -2.41 -5.37 -6.54
CA PHE A 165 -2.67 -4.95 -5.17
C PHE A 165 -3.18 -3.50 -5.10
N ILE A 166 -2.50 -2.57 -5.77
CA ILE A 166 -2.90 -1.16 -5.81
C ILE A 166 -4.31 -1.03 -6.40
N PHE A 167 -4.60 -1.74 -7.48
CA PHE A 167 -5.93 -1.77 -8.09
C PHE A 167 -7.00 -2.22 -7.09
N GLN A 168 -6.75 -3.29 -6.33
CA GLN A 168 -7.70 -3.76 -5.32
C GLN A 168 -7.95 -2.75 -4.21
N TYR A 169 -6.89 -2.10 -3.74
CA TYR A 169 -7.04 -1.05 -2.73
C TYR A 169 -7.95 0.06 -3.23
N ILE A 170 -7.72 0.57 -4.45
CA ILE A 170 -8.52 1.63 -5.08
C ILE A 170 -9.99 1.21 -5.20
N ILE A 171 -10.26 0.01 -5.73
CA ILE A 171 -11.64 -0.49 -5.89
C ILE A 171 -12.32 -0.64 -4.53
N SER A 172 -11.63 -1.16 -3.52
CA SER A 172 -12.18 -1.32 -2.19
C SER A 172 -12.55 0.01 -1.54
N CYS A 173 -11.70 1.04 -1.72
CA CYS A 173 -11.95 2.40 -1.23
C CYS A 173 -13.15 3.06 -1.92
N ALA A 174 -13.37 2.77 -3.21
CA ALA A 174 -14.43 3.39 -4.00
C ALA A 174 -15.80 2.72 -3.80
N THR A 175 -15.81 1.39 -3.74
CA THR A 175 -17.06 0.62 -3.82
C THR A 175 -17.57 0.16 -2.45
N ASN A 176 -16.71 0.08 -1.44
CA ASN A 176 -16.94 -0.72 -0.22
C ASN A 176 -17.38 -2.17 -0.51
N THR A 177 -17.25 -2.64 -1.77
CA THR A 177 -17.54 -4.01 -2.13
C THR A 177 -16.29 -4.81 -1.83
N GLY A 178 -16.43 -5.76 -0.91
CA GLY A 178 -15.35 -6.64 -0.51
C GLY A 178 -15.09 -7.66 -1.60
N ARG A 179 -14.36 -7.28 -2.64
CA ARG A 179 -13.76 -8.24 -3.58
C ARG A 179 -12.29 -7.89 -3.74
N ILE A 180 -11.45 -8.91 -3.72
CA ILE A 180 -10.00 -8.83 -3.88
C ILE A 180 -9.66 -9.75 -5.05
N LYS A 181 -9.14 -9.19 -6.13
CA LYS A 181 -8.62 -9.94 -7.28
C LYS A 181 -7.16 -10.35 -7.04
N ILE A 182 -6.90 -11.63 -7.25
CA ILE A 182 -5.66 -12.35 -6.93
C ILE A 182 -5.33 -13.22 -8.15
N ASP A 183 -4.25 -12.94 -8.89
CA ASP A 183 -3.88 -13.72 -10.09
C ASP A 183 -5.01 -13.85 -11.12
N GLY A 184 -5.86 -12.82 -11.26
CA GLY A 184 -7.06 -12.89 -12.08
C GLY A 184 -8.31 -13.46 -11.39
N ILE A 185 -8.19 -14.08 -10.22
CA ILE A 185 -9.26 -14.73 -9.44
C ILE A 185 -9.90 -13.72 -8.48
N GLU A 186 -11.21 -13.52 -8.57
CA GLU A 186 -11.95 -12.71 -7.60
C GLU A 186 -12.21 -13.50 -6.30
N ILE A 187 -11.67 -13.04 -5.19
CA ILE A 187 -11.95 -13.53 -3.84
C ILE A 187 -12.93 -12.58 -3.15
N LEU A 188 -14.00 -13.12 -2.58
CA LEU A 188 -14.95 -12.32 -1.83
C LEU A 188 -14.37 -11.96 -0.45
N PHE A 189 -14.21 -10.68 -0.17
CA PHE A 189 -13.97 -10.17 1.16
C PHE A 189 -15.30 -9.91 1.87
N THR A 190 -15.43 -10.44 3.08
CA THR A 190 -16.53 -10.10 3.98
C THR A 190 -15.94 -9.49 5.24
N SER A 191 -16.46 -8.33 5.64
CA SER A 191 -16.09 -7.73 6.94
C SER A 191 -16.24 -8.80 8.02
N ASN A 192 -15.22 -8.94 8.85
CA ASN A 192 -15.12 -9.98 9.85
C ASN A 192 -14.51 -9.43 11.15
N ASN A 193 -14.35 -10.28 12.14
CA ASN A 193 -13.88 -9.89 13.48
C ASN A 193 -12.47 -9.27 13.50
N TYR A 194 -11.70 -9.42 12.42
CA TYR A 194 -10.32 -8.96 12.32
C TYR A 194 -10.15 -7.89 11.24
N LEU A 195 -10.79 -8.08 10.09
CA LEU A 195 -10.71 -7.21 8.93
C LEU A 195 -12.09 -6.56 8.73
N THR A 196 -12.19 -5.28 9.02
CA THR A 196 -13.44 -4.50 8.88
C THR A 196 -13.66 -4.02 7.44
N LYS A 197 -12.58 -3.85 6.69
CA LYS A 197 -12.56 -3.44 5.28
C LYS A 197 -11.49 -4.22 4.53
N ALA A 198 -11.63 -4.37 3.21
CA ALA A 198 -10.69 -5.17 2.41
C ALA A 198 -9.25 -4.65 2.52
N SER A 199 -9.06 -3.32 2.67
CA SER A 199 -7.75 -2.72 2.88
C SER A 199 -7.05 -3.18 4.18
N ASP A 200 -7.77 -3.72 5.16
CA ASP A 200 -7.16 -4.23 6.40
C ASP A 200 -6.26 -5.45 6.14
N ILE A 201 -6.35 -6.05 4.94
CA ILE A 201 -5.40 -7.06 4.45
C ILE A 201 -3.95 -6.56 4.51
N LEU A 202 -3.74 -5.24 4.45
CA LEU A 202 -2.44 -4.59 4.62
C LEU A 202 -1.78 -4.90 5.96
N TYR A 203 -2.56 -4.96 7.03
CA TYR A 203 -2.04 -5.32 8.35
C TYR A 203 -1.48 -6.74 8.33
N LEU A 204 -2.22 -7.67 7.73
CA LEU A 204 -1.77 -9.05 7.57
C LEU A 204 -0.51 -9.14 6.71
N GLN A 205 -0.45 -8.37 5.62
CA GLN A 205 0.71 -8.36 4.73
C GLN A 205 1.98 -7.87 5.45
N ARG A 206 1.87 -6.83 6.28
CA ARG A 206 2.99 -6.29 7.05
C ARG A 206 3.43 -7.24 8.18
N ILE A 207 2.47 -7.91 8.83
CA ILE A 207 2.75 -8.87 9.91
C ILE A 207 3.43 -10.14 9.38
N LEU A 208 2.94 -10.67 8.25
CA LEU A 208 3.31 -11.99 7.75
C LEU A 208 4.36 -11.95 6.65
N GLY A 209 4.56 -10.79 6.05
CA GLY A 209 5.30 -10.64 4.80
C GLY A 209 4.42 -10.97 3.59
N ASN A 210 4.72 -10.28 2.50
CA ASN A 210 3.96 -10.38 1.25
C ASN A 210 3.86 -11.83 0.76
N GLN A 211 4.99 -12.52 0.60
CA GLN A 211 5.02 -13.84 0.00
C GLN A 211 4.18 -14.87 0.76
N TYR A 212 4.31 -14.89 2.09
CA TYR A 212 3.58 -15.84 2.91
C TYR A 212 2.06 -15.62 2.84
N LEU A 213 1.62 -14.36 2.92
CA LEU A 213 0.19 -14.04 2.85
C LEU A 213 -0.41 -14.53 1.53
N LEU A 214 0.27 -14.30 0.41
CA LEU A 214 -0.21 -14.70 -0.92
C LEU A 214 -0.31 -16.23 -1.04
N ASP A 215 0.71 -16.96 -0.58
CA ASP A 215 0.70 -18.43 -0.56
C ASP A 215 -0.47 -18.98 0.27
N GLN A 216 -0.92 -18.25 1.29
CA GLN A 216 -2.10 -18.64 2.07
C GLN A 216 -3.41 -18.22 1.41
N LEU A 217 -3.48 -17.03 0.82
CA LEU A 217 -4.66 -16.56 0.08
C LEU A 217 -4.99 -17.47 -1.11
N ASN A 218 -3.97 -17.99 -1.81
CA ASN A 218 -4.14 -18.97 -2.90
C ASN A 218 -4.70 -20.33 -2.45
N LYS A 219 -4.65 -20.63 -1.14
CA LYS A 219 -5.23 -21.84 -0.55
C LYS A 219 -6.64 -21.59 -0.01
N ILE A 220 -7.11 -20.35 -0.03
CA ILE A 220 -8.42 -19.97 0.46
C ILE A 220 -9.39 -20.02 -0.70
N ASP A 221 -10.19 -21.08 -0.71
CA ASP A 221 -11.27 -21.27 -1.64
C ASP A 221 -12.38 -20.23 -1.34
N PHE A 222 -12.39 -19.16 -2.12
CA PHE A 222 -13.54 -18.26 -2.39
C PHE A 222 -13.88 -17.12 -1.41
N SER A 223 -13.39 -17.08 -0.16
CA SER A 223 -13.63 -15.90 0.69
C SER A 223 -12.66 -15.67 1.85
N ILE A 224 -12.33 -14.42 2.14
CA ILE A 224 -11.60 -14.01 3.36
C ILE A 224 -12.60 -13.75 4.48
N ASP A 225 -12.87 -14.78 5.28
CA ASP A 225 -13.71 -14.72 6.49
C ASP A 225 -12.89 -14.84 7.78
N THR A 226 -13.56 -14.83 8.95
CA THR A 226 -12.91 -14.99 10.25
C THR A 226 -12.04 -16.24 10.29
N ALA A 227 -12.57 -17.40 9.88
CA ALA A 227 -11.86 -18.67 9.96
C ALA A 227 -10.60 -18.67 9.08
N SER A 228 -10.68 -18.08 7.90
CA SER A 228 -9.56 -17.92 6.97
C SER A 228 -8.45 -17.07 7.60
N VAL A 229 -8.79 -15.93 8.19
CA VAL A 229 -7.80 -15.06 8.87
C VAL A 229 -7.16 -15.78 10.07
N GLU A 230 -7.95 -16.49 10.88
CA GLU A 230 -7.39 -17.27 12.00
C GLU A 230 -6.41 -18.34 11.53
N LYS A 231 -6.77 -19.05 10.46
CA LYS A 231 -5.91 -20.07 9.86
C LYS A 231 -4.60 -19.48 9.36
N ILE A 232 -4.64 -18.37 8.61
CA ILE A 232 -3.43 -17.67 8.13
C ILE A 232 -2.50 -17.32 9.31
N LEU A 233 -3.04 -16.70 10.36
CA LEU A 233 -2.26 -16.28 11.52
C LEU A 233 -1.68 -17.47 12.27
N ASN A 234 -2.45 -18.55 12.42
CA ASN A 234 -2.00 -19.76 13.11
C ASN A 234 -0.89 -20.50 12.32
N ASP A 235 -1.08 -20.66 11.01
CA ASP A 235 -0.14 -21.37 10.14
C ASP A 235 1.20 -20.62 10.00
N SER A 236 1.24 -19.32 10.33
CA SER A 236 2.47 -18.51 10.27
C SER A 236 3.50 -18.91 11.33
N ASN A 237 3.03 -19.56 12.41
CA ASN A 237 3.82 -19.87 13.61
C ASN A 237 4.50 -18.64 14.24
N GLY A 238 4.03 -17.42 13.92
CA GLY A 238 4.52 -16.18 14.50
C GLY A 238 4.12 -16.05 15.98
N PHE A 239 5.01 -15.48 16.78
CA PHE A 239 4.76 -15.26 18.21
C PHE A 239 5.36 -13.96 18.71
N LEU A 240 4.78 -13.44 19.79
CA LEU A 240 5.33 -12.36 20.62
C LEU A 240 5.68 -12.92 22.00
N PHE A 241 6.50 -12.18 22.75
CA PHE A 241 6.70 -12.41 24.17
C PHE A 241 5.77 -11.50 24.98
N MET A 242 5.05 -12.05 25.94
CA MET A 242 4.20 -11.30 26.87
C MET A 242 4.78 -11.37 28.28
N ASN A 243 4.98 -10.21 28.90
CA ASN A 243 5.19 -10.13 30.34
C ASN A 243 3.84 -9.86 31.01
N LYS A 244 3.28 -10.86 31.71
CA LYS A 244 1.98 -10.72 32.37
C LYS A 244 2.04 -9.77 33.56
N ASP A 245 3.12 -9.80 34.32
CA ASP A 245 3.26 -9.02 35.55
C ASP A 245 3.41 -7.51 35.26
N LYS A 246 4.10 -7.19 34.16
CA LYS A 246 4.38 -5.81 33.74
C LYS A 246 3.44 -5.29 32.65
N GLY A 247 2.56 -6.13 32.12
CA GLY A 247 1.55 -5.74 31.13
C GLY A 247 2.15 -5.23 29.82
N TYR A 248 3.09 -5.94 29.21
CA TYR A 248 3.60 -5.54 27.89
C TYR A 248 3.83 -6.72 26.94
N LEU A 249 3.84 -6.41 25.64
CA LEU A 249 4.20 -7.29 24.54
C LEU A 249 5.55 -6.87 23.94
N ILE A 250 6.38 -7.84 23.59
CA ILE A 250 7.70 -7.66 22.99
C ILE A 250 7.82 -8.49 21.71
N SER A 251 8.37 -7.87 20.66
CA SER A 251 8.78 -8.56 19.44
C SER A 251 9.97 -9.48 19.72
N PRO A 252 10.01 -10.70 19.15
CA PRO A 252 11.15 -11.61 19.32
C PRO A 252 12.48 -11.03 18.81
N GLU A 253 12.45 -10.06 17.90
CA GLU A 253 13.64 -9.40 17.35
C GLU A 253 14.19 -8.26 18.22
N ASN A 254 13.49 -7.91 19.30
CA ASN A 254 13.89 -6.77 20.13
C ASN A 254 15.18 -7.09 20.93
N ARG A 255 16.24 -6.32 20.63
CA ARG A 255 17.55 -6.44 21.28
C ARG A 255 17.56 -6.14 22.78
N LEU A 256 16.48 -5.59 23.33
CA LEU A 256 16.31 -5.32 24.76
C LEU A 256 15.96 -6.58 25.57
N ILE A 257 15.70 -7.71 24.92
CA ILE A 257 15.57 -9.00 25.61
C ILE A 257 16.95 -9.38 26.17
N THR A 258 17.14 -9.11 27.46
CA THR A 258 18.29 -9.62 28.21
C THR A 258 17.96 -11.02 28.73
N ASP A 259 18.93 -11.92 28.83
CA ASP A 259 18.70 -13.30 29.28
C ASP A 259 17.93 -13.40 30.61
N ARG A 260 18.12 -12.44 31.52
CA ARG A 260 17.42 -12.38 32.81
C ARG A 260 15.95 -11.95 32.74
N SER A 261 15.53 -11.35 31.62
CA SER A 261 14.15 -10.92 31.41
C SER A 261 13.25 -12.03 30.85
N LEU A 262 13.85 -13.10 30.30
CA LEU A 262 13.13 -14.21 29.68
C LEU A 262 12.30 -15.05 30.66
N ASP A 263 12.70 -15.17 31.92
CA ASP A 263 12.04 -16.04 32.91
C ASP A 263 10.58 -15.64 33.20
N SER A 264 10.21 -14.38 32.95
CA SER A 264 8.85 -13.85 33.12
C SER A 264 8.06 -13.67 31.81
N LEU A 265 8.69 -14.02 30.68
CA LEU A 265 8.10 -13.87 29.35
C LEU A 265 7.44 -15.15 28.89
N VAL A 266 6.16 -15.06 28.56
CA VAL A 266 5.40 -16.18 27.98
C VAL A 266 5.26 -15.94 26.49
N LYS A 267 5.53 -16.95 25.67
CA LYS A 267 5.24 -16.90 24.24
C LYS A 267 3.73 -16.88 24.03
N ILE A 268 3.26 -15.93 23.23
CA ILE A 268 1.86 -15.82 22.80
C ILE A 268 1.82 -15.80 21.28
N SER A 269 0.97 -16.62 20.67
CA SER A 269 0.86 -16.70 19.22
C SER A 269 0.31 -15.39 18.63
N TYR A 270 0.58 -15.10 17.36
CA TYR A 270 -0.03 -13.97 16.66
C TYR A 270 -1.57 -14.03 16.71
N LEU A 271 -2.15 -15.22 16.53
CA LEU A 271 -3.59 -15.42 16.63
C LEU A 271 -4.14 -14.99 18.00
N ASP A 272 -3.48 -15.42 19.08
CA ASP A 272 -3.92 -15.09 20.45
C ASP A 272 -3.78 -13.59 20.74
N VAL A 273 -2.72 -12.94 20.22
CA VAL A 273 -2.54 -11.49 20.33
C VAL A 273 -3.67 -10.75 19.64
N VAL A 274 -4.02 -11.15 18.41
CA VAL A 274 -5.07 -10.51 17.63
C VAL A 274 -6.45 -10.74 18.27
N LYS A 275 -6.73 -11.96 18.74
CA LYS A 275 -7.98 -12.29 19.47
C LYS A 275 -8.15 -11.47 20.74
N LYS A 276 -7.06 -11.22 21.46
CA LYS A 276 -7.11 -10.52 22.75
C LYS A 276 -7.06 -8.99 22.61
N TYR A 277 -6.38 -8.49 21.58
CA TYR A 277 -6.15 -7.07 21.38
C TYR A 277 -6.65 -6.64 20.00
N SER A 278 -5.79 -6.65 18.98
CA SER A 278 -6.15 -6.30 17.59
C SER A 278 -4.99 -6.62 16.62
N LEU A 279 -5.26 -6.63 15.31
CA LEU A 279 -4.23 -6.67 14.26
C LEU A 279 -3.28 -5.47 14.36
N THR A 280 -3.81 -4.27 14.60
CA THR A 280 -3.02 -3.04 14.77
C THR A 280 -2.06 -3.12 15.96
N THR A 281 -2.46 -3.75 17.07
CA THR A 281 -1.57 -3.96 18.22
C THR A 281 -0.42 -4.88 17.86
N LEU A 282 -0.70 -5.99 17.15
CA LEU A 282 0.33 -6.93 16.70
C LEU A 282 1.34 -6.25 15.78
N GLU A 283 0.87 -5.56 14.75
CA GLU A 283 1.73 -4.78 13.84
C GLU A 283 2.60 -3.77 14.61
N THR A 284 1.99 -2.98 15.51
CA THR A 284 2.71 -1.97 16.29
C THR A 284 3.84 -2.59 17.13
N VAL A 285 3.63 -3.76 17.74
CA VAL A 285 4.67 -4.44 18.52
C VAL A 285 5.81 -4.91 17.62
N LEU A 286 5.49 -5.48 16.45
CA LEU A 286 6.50 -5.96 15.51
C LEU A 286 7.35 -4.82 14.98
N GLU A 287 6.74 -3.67 14.69
CA GLU A 287 7.44 -2.47 14.22
C GLU A 287 8.29 -1.79 15.31
N ARG A 288 7.71 -1.57 16.50
CA ARG A 288 8.37 -0.79 17.58
C ARG A 288 9.21 -1.65 18.52
N GLY A 289 9.08 -2.96 18.44
CA GLY A 289 9.73 -3.93 19.31
C GLY A 289 9.09 -4.11 20.68
N LEU A 290 8.33 -3.15 21.20
CA LEU A 290 7.71 -3.18 22.54
C LEU A 290 6.40 -2.38 22.57
N PHE A 291 5.38 -2.89 23.25
CA PHE A 291 4.12 -2.20 23.50
C PHE A 291 3.60 -2.48 24.91
N TYR A 292 3.24 -1.43 25.65
CA TYR A 292 2.59 -1.54 26.95
C TYR A 292 1.07 -1.62 26.76
N ILE A 293 0.45 -2.60 27.40
CA ILE A 293 -0.98 -2.91 27.35
C ILE A 293 -1.72 -2.13 28.44
#